data_AF-A0A7C5HMS8-F1
#
_entry.id   AF-A0A7C5HMS8-F1
#
_cell.length_a   1.000
_cell.length_b   1.000
_cell.length_c   1.000
_cell.angle_alpha   90.00
_cell.angle_beta   90.00
_cell.angle_gamma   90.00
#
_symmetry.space_group_name_H-M   'P 1'
#
loop_
_entity.id
_entity.type
_entity.pdbx_description
1 polymer ?
#
loop_
_entity_poly.entity_id
_entity_poly.type
_entity_poly.pdbx_seq_one_letter_code
_entity_poly.pdbx_strand_id
1 'polypeptide(L)'
;MKKVILCILGIVFLLSLFSCDRFNHHFDPVFTPFEHYLERFATHVEEGILYDDVASIMGYYSDTYLNNGMVKTDMQALYNSLADAFPDSVAIEIDILNEAEYKVSYRIVTAGVDTTIIDYAQTLRDSFLFIGNQIAPAVPQKVLVEVITGTWCSNCHYAEEALAQLKQEYGGDFYYIEYHWNDDLDVGAI
;
A
#
# COMPACT_ATOMS: atom_id res chain seq x y z
N MET A 1 -14.34 68.37 28.51
CA MET A 1 -13.37 67.24 28.38
C MET A 1 -13.74 66.03 29.22
N LYS A 2 -13.92 66.12 30.55
CA LYS A 2 -14.28 64.97 31.41
C LYS A 2 -15.53 64.20 30.97
N LYS A 3 -16.59 64.90 30.53
CA LYS A 3 -17.84 64.26 30.03
C LYS A 3 -17.64 63.47 28.73
N VAL A 4 -16.77 63.95 27.83
CA VAL A 4 -16.45 63.28 26.56
C VAL A 4 -15.59 62.04 26.81
N ILE A 5 -14.63 62.13 27.73
CA ILE A 5 -13.82 60.98 28.17
C ILE A 5 -14.70 59.90 28.80
N LEU A 6 -15.71 60.28 29.59
CA LEU A 6 -16.65 59.35 30.19
C LEU A 6 -17.52 58.64 29.14
N CYS A 7 -17.98 59.37 28.10
CA CYS A 7 -18.72 58.77 26.99
C CYS A 7 -17.86 57.80 26.18
N ILE A 8 -16.59 58.13 25.92
CA ILE A 8 -15.67 57.24 25.19
C ILE A 8 -15.40 55.97 25.99
N LEU A 9 -15.13 56.09 27.30
CA LEU A 9 -14.93 54.92 28.18
C LEU A 9 -16.19 54.04 28.24
N GLY A 10 -17.38 54.64 28.25
CA GLY A 10 -18.64 53.90 28.20
C GLY A 10 -18.81 53.12 26.90
N ILE A 11 -18.47 53.72 25.76
CA ILE A 11 -18.53 53.05 24.44
C ILE A 11 -17.52 51.91 24.35
N VAL A 12 -16.29 52.12 24.81
CA VAL A 12 -15.25 51.07 24.84
C VAL A 12 -15.68 49.89 25.73
N PHE A 13 -16.28 50.17 26.88
CA PHE A 13 -16.81 49.13 27.76
C PHE A 13 -17.97 48.35 27.10
N LEU A 14 -18.91 49.04 26.47
CA LEU A 14 -19.99 48.40 25.70
C LEU A 14 -19.46 47.52 24.57
N LEU A 15 -18.48 48.01 23.80
CA LEU A 15 -17.84 47.25 22.73
C LEU A 15 -17.12 46.00 23.27
N SER A 16 -16.54 46.06 24.48
CA SER A 16 -15.88 44.90 25.10
C SER A 16 -16.86 43.78 25.52
N LEU A 17 -18.11 44.12 25.82
CA LEU A 17 -19.15 43.13 26.14
C LEU A 17 -19.66 42.39 24.89
N PHE A 18 -19.67 43.07 23.74
CA PHE A 18 -20.06 42.47 22.45
C PHE A 18 -18.89 41.85 21.68
N SER A 19 -17.63 42.10 22.07
CA SER A 19 -16.46 41.48 21.45
C SER A 19 -16.16 40.05 21.91
N CYS A 20 -16.90 39.54 22.91
CA CYS A 20 -16.74 38.16 23.38
C CYS A 20 -17.54 37.14 22.56
N ASP A 21 -18.38 37.56 21.61
CA ASP A 21 -18.94 36.67 20.58
C ASP A 21 -18.03 36.65 19.34
N ARG A 22 -16.73 36.46 19.60
CA ARG A 22 -15.77 36.14 18.55
C ARG A 22 -15.96 34.67 18.26
N PHE A 23 -16.98 34.37 17.46
CA PHE A 23 -17.11 33.18 16.64
C PHE A 23 -16.24 32.01 17.12
N ASN A 24 -16.75 31.23 18.07
CA ASN A 24 -16.29 29.85 18.24
C ASN A 24 -16.72 29.08 16.98
N HIS A 25 -16.03 29.33 15.87
CA HIS A 25 -16.12 28.48 14.70
C HIS A 25 -15.39 27.19 15.09
N HIS A 26 -16.13 26.24 15.65
CA HIS A 26 -15.79 24.84 15.45
C HIS A 26 -15.99 24.58 13.96
N PHE A 27 -14.95 24.84 13.16
CA PHE A 27 -14.88 24.24 11.85
C PHE A 27 -14.70 22.75 12.11
N ASP A 28 -15.79 22.00 12.03
CA ASP A 28 -15.68 20.57 11.86
C ASP A 28 -14.71 20.32 10.70
N PRO A 29 -13.73 19.41 10.83
CA PRO A 29 -12.78 19.18 9.77
C PRO A 29 -13.54 18.87 8.49
N VAL A 30 -13.31 19.69 7.46
CA VAL A 30 -13.95 19.50 6.16
C VAL A 30 -13.34 18.23 5.58
N PHE A 31 -14.15 17.17 5.51
CA PHE A 31 -13.76 15.93 4.86
C PHE A 31 -13.32 16.24 3.44
N THR A 32 -12.07 15.92 3.11
CA THR A 32 -11.57 16.13 1.75
C THR A 32 -12.22 15.10 0.83
N PRO A 33 -12.88 15.50 -0.28
CA PRO A 33 -13.34 14.55 -1.30
C PRO A 33 -12.19 13.72 -1.86
N PHE A 34 -12.49 12.50 -2.32
CA PHE A 34 -11.46 11.55 -2.75
C PHE A 34 -10.69 12.05 -3.98
N GLU A 35 -11.40 12.68 -4.91
CA GLU A 35 -10.84 13.30 -6.11
C GLU A 35 -9.78 14.36 -5.73
N HIS A 36 -10.12 15.24 -4.79
CA HIS A 36 -9.19 16.27 -4.31
C HIS A 36 -8.02 15.70 -3.49
N TYR A 37 -8.22 14.56 -2.82
CA TYR A 37 -7.11 13.83 -2.22
C TYR A 37 -6.14 13.30 -3.29
N LEU A 38 -6.67 12.72 -4.38
CA LEU A 38 -5.89 12.20 -5.49
C LEU A 38 -5.16 13.29 -6.28
N GLU A 39 -5.82 14.43 -6.52
CA GLU A 39 -5.18 15.61 -7.15
C GLU A 39 -3.98 16.10 -6.33
N ARG A 40 -4.15 16.22 -5.00
CA ARG A 40 -3.06 16.63 -4.11
C ARG A 40 -1.93 15.60 -4.07
N PHE A 41 -2.26 14.32 -4.11
CA PHE A 41 -1.28 13.24 -4.20
C PHE A 41 -0.44 13.37 -5.47
N ALA A 42 -1.07 13.53 -6.64
CA ALA A 42 -0.35 13.73 -7.91
C ALA A 42 0.62 14.92 -7.83
N THR A 43 0.14 16.09 -7.38
CA THR A 43 1.00 17.27 -7.20
C THR A 43 2.15 17.00 -6.23
N HIS A 44 1.90 16.33 -5.10
CA HIS A 44 2.96 16.03 -4.13
C HIS A 44 3.99 15.03 -4.65
N VAL A 45 3.60 14.09 -5.51
CA VAL A 45 4.58 13.21 -6.16
C VAL A 45 5.47 14.02 -7.10
N GLU A 46 4.89 14.86 -7.95
CA GLU A 46 5.65 15.70 -8.90
C GLU A 46 6.61 16.66 -8.18
N GLU A 47 6.12 17.39 -7.17
CA GLU A 47 6.92 18.31 -6.37
C GLU A 47 7.94 17.59 -5.49
N GLY A 48 7.53 16.49 -4.85
CA GLY A 48 8.40 15.69 -3.97
C GLY A 48 9.56 15.06 -4.73
N ILE A 49 9.35 14.67 -5.99
CA ILE A 49 10.44 14.23 -6.86
C ILE A 49 11.33 15.40 -7.28
N LEU A 50 10.75 16.51 -7.73
CA LEU A 50 11.48 17.70 -8.19
C LEU A 50 12.37 18.32 -7.10
N TYR A 51 11.91 18.30 -5.84
CA TYR A 51 12.60 18.90 -4.71
C TYR A 51 13.30 17.89 -3.79
N ASP A 52 13.40 16.61 -4.20
CA ASP A 52 14.01 15.52 -3.42
C ASP A 52 13.41 15.38 -2.01
N ASP A 53 12.09 15.56 -1.90
CA ASP A 53 11.28 15.37 -0.69
C ASP A 53 10.34 14.17 -0.83
N VAL A 54 10.94 12.99 -1.08
CA VAL A 54 10.20 11.72 -1.14
C VAL A 54 9.46 11.43 0.18
N ALA A 55 9.97 11.92 1.31
CA ALA A 55 9.33 11.74 2.61
C ALA A 55 7.91 12.33 2.65
N SER A 56 7.69 13.48 2.00
CA SER A 56 6.36 14.09 1.88
C SER A 56 5.36 13.20 1.12
N ILE A 57 5.81 12.52 0.06
CA ILE A 57 5.02 11.57 -0.74
C ILE A 57 4.58 10.39 0.13
N MET A 58 5.49 9.90 0.97
CA MET A 58 5.22 8.75 1.85
C MET A 58 4.17 9.05 2.93
N GLY A 59 3.81 10.32 3.14
CA GLY A 59 2.68 10.72 3.98
C GLY A 59 1.31 10.25 3.48
N TYR A 60 1.18 9.93 2.18
CA TYR A 60 -0.05 9.42 1.57
C TYR A 60 -0.26 7.91 1.78
N TYR A 61 0.74 7.19 2.30
CA TYR A 61 0.70 5.74 2.48
C TYR A 61 0.53 5.39 3.96
N SER A 62 -0.38 4.46 4.28
CA SER A 62 -0.53 3.90 5.63
C SER A 62 0.71 3.12 6.05
N ASP A 63 1.04 3.12 7.35
CA ASP A 63 2.12 2.28 7.89
C ASP A 63 1.84 0.77 7.73
N THR A 64 0.58 0.39 7.49
CA THR A 64 0.17 -0.98 7.17
C THR A 64 -0.05 -1.21 5.66
N TYR A 65 0.53 -0.36 4.81
CA TYR A 65 0.41 -0.49 3.35
C TYR A 65 0.92 -1.86 2.87
N LEU A 66 0.09 -2.52 2.06
CA LEU A 66 0.41 -3.79 1.44
C LEU A 66 -0.33 -3.90 0.09
N ASN A 67 0.41 -3.94 -1.01
CA ASN A 67 -0.16 -4.06 -2.35
C ASN A 67 0.55 -5.13 -3.18
N ASN A 68 -0.08 -6.29 -3.37
CA ASN A 68 0.53 -7.47 -4.01
C ASN A 68 1.92 -7.81 -3.44
N GLY A 69 2.08 -7.66 -2.12
CA GLY A 69 3.34 -7.88 -1.44
C GLY A 69 4.30 -6.71 -1.38
N MET A 70 4.05 -5.62 -2.10
CA MET A 70 4.80 -4.39 -1.94
C MET A 70 4.36 -3.70 -0.64
N VAL A 71 5.32 -3.37 0.21
CA VAL A 71 5.11 -2.63 1.45
C VAL A 71 5.48 -1.15 1.29
N LYS A 72 5.16 -0.32 2.29
CA LYS A 72 5.43 1.13 2.24
C LYS A 72 6.89 1.47 1.90
N THR A 73 7.84 0.69 2.40
CA THR A 73 9.27 0.89 2.11
C THR A 73 9.64 0.62 0.65
N ASP A 74 8.94 -0.30 -0.03
CA ASP A 74 9.16 -0.58 -1.44
C ASP A 74 8.66 0.59 -2.31
N MET A 75 7.52 1.17 -1.93
CA MET A 75 7.02 2.40 -2.56
C MET A 75 7.97 3.58 -2.37
N GLN A 76 8.56 3.73 -1.18
CA GLN A 76 9.59 4.74 -0.94
C GLN A 76 10.83 4.51 -1.82
N ALA A 77 11.27 3.26 -1.96
CA ALA A 77 12.39 2.92 -2.83
C ALA A 77 12.09 3.23 -4.30
N LEU A 78 10.86 2.98 -4.77
CA LEU A 78 10.40 3.38 -6.09
C LEU A 78 10.53 4.89 -6.29
N TYR A 79 9.97 5.70 -5.38
CA TYR A 79 10.04 7.16 -5.51
C TYR A 79 11.47 7.71 -5.43
N ASN A 80 12.32 7.18 -4.54
CA ASN A 80 13.74 7.53 -4.51
C ASN A 80 14.41 7.24 -5.86
N SER A 81 14.14 6.07 -6.46
CA SER A 81 14.71 5.71 -7.76
C SER A 81 14.24 6.63 -8.89
N LEU A 82 13.01 7.14 -8.80
CA LEU A 82 12.47 8.11 -9.76
C LEU A 82 13.12 9.48 -9.57
N ALA A 83 13.36 9.92 -8.33
CA ALA A 83 14.07 11.16 -8.04
C ALA A 83 15.51 11.13 -8.55
N ASP A 84 16.21 10.00 -8.37
CA ASP A 84 17.57 9.81 -8.86
C ASP A 84 17.66 9.79 -10.39
N ALA A 85 16.68 9.16 -11.07
CA ALA A 85 16.74 8.93 -12.52
C ALA A 85 16.06 10.02 -13.36
N PHE A 86 14.99 10.64 -12.85
CA PHE A 86 14.10 11.54 -13.59
C PHE A 86 13.63 12.75 -12.74
N PRO A 87 14.54 13.55 -12.15
CA PRO A 87 14.18 14.60 -11.18
C PRO A 87 13.17 15.62 -11.72
N ASP A 88 13.20 15.93 -13.03
CA ASP A 88 12.36 16.97 -13.63
C ASP A 88 11.27 16.43 -14.59
N SER A 89 11.03 15.11 -14.60
CA SER A 89 10.24 14.46 -15.65
C SER A 89 9.29 13.38 -15.11
N VAL A 90 8.64 13.62 -13.98
CA VAL A 90 7.58 12.77 -13.45
C VAL A 90 6.23 13.46 -13.61
N ALA A 91 5.24 12.71 -14.10
CA ALA A 91 3.83 13.11 -14.09
C ALA A 91 2.97 11.94 -13.60
N ILE A 92 1.87 12.24 -12.91
CA ILE A 92 0.93 11.24 -12.41
C ILE A 92 -0.42 11.38 -13.11
N GLU A 93 -0.81 10.34 -13.85
CA GLU A 93 -2.14 10.23 -14.44
C GLU A 93 -3.01 9.35 -13.54
N ILE A 94 -4.25 9.77 -13.24
CA ILE A 94 -5.12 9.09 -12.26
C ILE A 94 -6.48 8.79 -12.87
N ASP A 95 -6.94 7.55 -12.66
CA ASP A 95 -8.29 7.07 -12.97
C ASP A 95 -8.94 6.45 -11.73
N ILE A 96 -10.10 6.97 -11.31
CA ILE A 96 -10.91 6.34 -10.26
C ILE A 96 -11.62 5.13 -10.85
N LEU A 97 -11.32 3.94 -10.34
CA LEU A 97 -11.91 2.69 -10.82
C LEU A 97 -13.21 2.34 -10.08
N ASN A 98 -13.29 2.66 -8.79
CA ASN A 98 -14.47 2.44 -7.97
C ASN A 98 -14.46 3.39 -6.75
N GLU A 99 -15.36 4.37 -6.73
CA GLU A 99 -15.49 5.32 -5.60
C GLU A 99 -15.93 4.66 -4.30
N ALA A 100 -16.81 3.64 -4.36
CA ALA A 100 -17.35 3.00 -3.16
C ALA A 100 -16.28 2.19 -2.40
N GLU A 101 -15.25 1.72 -3.11
CA GLU A 101 -14.12 0.98 -2.56
C GLU A 101 -12.84 1.84 -2.45
N TYR A 102 -12.92 3.13 -2.81
CA TYR A 102 -11.77 4.02 -2.97
C TYR A 102 -10.62 3.39 -3.77
N LYS A 103 -11.01 2.67 -4.84
CA LYS A 103 -10.10 1.98 -5.74
C LYS A 103 -9.69 2.91 -6.86
N VAL A 104 -8.38 3.04 -7.05
CA VAL A 104 -7.78 3.95 -8.03
C VAL A 104 -6.72 3.23 -8.85
N SER A 105 -6.55 3.66 -10.09
CA SER A 105 -5.39 3.37 -10.92
C SER A 105 -4.62 4.67 -11.07
N TYR A 106 -3.34 4.70 -10.70
CA TYR A 106 -2.46 5.81 -11.05
C TYR A 106 -1.26 5.31 -11.83
N ARG A 107 -0.89 6.09 -12.84
CA ARG A 107 0.18 5.79 -13.77
C ARG A 107 1.28 6.83 -13.62
N ILE A 108 2.48 6.35 -13.35
CA ILE A 108 3.69 7.16 -13.25
C ILE A 108 4.29 7.25 -14.65
N VAL A 109 4.25 8.44 -15.24
CA VAL A 109 4.73 8.72 -16.58
C VAL A 109 6.04 9.48 -16.50
N THR A 110 7.09 8.90 -17.07
CA THR A 110 8.40 9.53 -17.25
C THR A 110 8.96 9.22 -18.64
N ALA A 111 10.13 9.76 -18.97
CA ALA A 111 10.80 9.45 -20.24
C ALA A 111 11.27 7.98 -20.37
N GLY A 112 11.46 7.26 -19.26
CA GLY A 112 12.00 5.89 -19.25
C GLY A 112 11.20 4.86 -18.46
N VAL A 113 10.16 5.28 -17.75
CA VAL A 113 9.29 4.45 -16.91
C VAL A 113 7.84 4.80 -17.21
N ASP A 114 7.06 3.75 -17.50
CA ASP A 114 5.60 3.79 -17.61
C ASP A 114 5.06 2.68 -16.71
N THR A 115 4.70 3.03 -15.48
CA THR A 115 4.27 2.07 -14.46
C THR A 115 2.87 2.43 -13.98
N THR A 116 1.94 1.48 -14.11
CA THR A 116 0.58 1.60 -13.59
C THR A 116 0.45 0.84 -12.27
N ILE A 117 -0.11 1.51 -11.27
CA ILE A 117 -0.38 0.96 -9.94
C ILE A 117 -1.88 1.04 -9.69
N ILE A 118 -2.47 -0.11 -9.36
CA ILE A 118 -3.84 -0.18 -8.85
C ILE A 118 -3.76 -0.22 -7.33
N ASP A 119 -4.41 0.73 -6.67
CA ASP A 119 -4.33 0.94 -5.23
C ASP A 119 -5.72 1.14 -4.62
N TYR A 120 -5.77 1.05 -3.31
CA TYR A 120 -6.97 1.18 -2.51
C TYR A 120 -6.68 2.14 -1.37
N ALA A 121 -7.62 3.04 -1.08
CA ALA A 121 -7.51 3.96 0.04
C ALA A 121 -8.47 3.63 1.17
N GLN A 122 -8.09 4.02 2.38
CA GLN A 122 -8.94 3.98 3.56
C GLN A 122 -9.28 5.41 3.98
N THR A 123 -10.51 5.62 4.43
CA THR A 123 -10.93 6.89 5.03
C THR A 123 -10.30 7.10 6.40
N LEU A 124 -9.80 8.31 6.61
CA LEU A 124 -9.49 8.90 7.90
C LEU A 124 -10.62 9.84 8.33
N ARG A 125 -10.45 10.51 9.47
CA ARG A 125 -11.42 11.48 9.99
C ARG A 125 -11.69 12.61 8.99
N ASP A 126 -10.67 13.04 8.25
CA ASP A 126 -10.68 14.25 7.41
C ASP A 126 -10.03 14.05 6.03
N SER A 127 -9.43 12.88 5.77
CA SER A 127 -8.76 12.58 4.51
C SER A 127 -8.70 11.07 4.24
N PHE A 128 -7.70 10.62 3.49
CA PHE A 128 -7.48 9.22 3.11
C PHE A 128 -6.02 8.83 3.29
N LEU A 129 -5.76 7.52 3.30
CA LEU A 129 -4.43 6.95 3.11
C LEU A 129 -4.51 5.77 2.16
N PHE A 130 -3.51 5.61 1.29
CA PHE A 130 -3.35 4.37 0.54
C PHE A 130 -3.00 3.22 1.48
N ILE A 131 -3.71 2.11 1.30
CA ILE A 131 -3.50 0.86 2.02
C ILE A 131 -3.09 -0.27 1.09
N GLY A 132 -3.26 -0.16 -0.23
CA GLY A 132 -3.04 -1.27 -1.16
C GLY A 132 -4.15 -2.32 -1.07
N ASN A 133 -4.07 -3.33 -1.94
CA ASN A 133 -5.09 -4.37 -2.02
C ASN A 133 -5.05 -5.40 -0.87
N GLN A 134 -4.11 -5.24 0.07
CA GLN A 134 -3.90 -6.13 1.23
C GLN A 134 -3.60 -7.58 0.85
N ILE A 135 -3.19 -7.82 -0.40
CA ILE A 135 -2.72 -9.12 -0.87
C ILE A 135 -1.23 -9.20 -0.50
N ALA A 136 -0.90 -10.15 0.37
CA ALA A 136 0.47 -10.48 0.71
C ALA A 136 1.25 -10.88 -0.57
N PRO A 137 2.60 -10.82 -0.57
CA PRO A 137 3.35 -11.30 -1.71
C PRO A 137 2.91 -12.73 -2.01
N ALA A 138 2.81 -13.08 -3.29
CA ALA A 138 2.69 -14.48 -3.66
C ALA A 138 3.95 -15.18 -3.16
N VAL A 139 3.91 -15.72 -1.94
CA VAL A 139 4.94 -16.61 -1.45
C VAL A 139 4.87 -17.81 -2.41
N PRO A 140 5.97 -18.22 -3.06
CA PRO A 140 5.95 -19.44 -3.85
C PRO A 140 5.38 -20.54 -2.96
N GLN A 141 4.23 -21.10 -3.34
CA GLN A 141 3.57 -22.11 -2.53
C GLN A 141 4.46 -23.34 -2.51
N LYS A 142 5.12 -23.58 -1.38
CA LYS A 142 5.86 -24.81 -1.16
C LYS A 142 4.89 -25.91 -0.77
N VAL A 143 4.85 -26.97 -1.56
CA VAL A 143 4.02 -28.15 -1.30
C VAL A 143 4.89 -29.23 -0.68
N LEU A 144 4.45 -29.80 0.44
CA LEU A 144 5.02 -31.00 1.04
C LEU A 144 4.00 -32.13 0.94
N VAL A 145 4.40 -33.25 0.33
CA VAL A 145 3.58 -34.46 0.24
C VAL A 145 4.25 -35.58 1.02
N GLU A 146 3.50 -36.18 1.93
CA GLU A 146 3.93 -37.36 2.68
C GLU A 146 3.21 -38.58 2.12
N VAL A 147 3.97 -39.57 1.64
CA VAL A 147 3.42 -40.82 1.11
C VAL A 147 3.88 -41.99 1.94
N ILE A 148 2.95 -42.90 2.25
CA ILE A 148 3.26 -44.19 2.87
C ILE A 148 3.27 -45.22 1.76
N THR A 149 4.40 -45.90 1.57
CA THR A 149 4.65 -46.84 0.47
C THR A 149 5.28 -48.14 0.97
N GLY A 150 5.54 -49.07 0.06
CA GLY A 150 6.31 -50.27 0.31
C GLY A 150 6.44 -51.14 -0.95
N THR A 151 7.55 -51.86 -1.07
CA THR A 151 7.89 -52.80 -2.16
C THR A 151 6.87 -53.92 -2.36
N TRP A 152 6.09 -54.26 -1.32
CA TRP A 152 4.99 -55.22 -1.40
C TRP A 152 3.72 -54.63 -2.04
N CYS A 153 3.65 -53.31 -2.21
CA CYS A 153 2.50 -52.62 -2.76
C CYS A 153 2.60 -52.51 -4.28
N SER A 154 1.85 -53.37 -4.99
CA SER A 154 1.86 -53.46 -6.45
C SER A 154 1.42 -52.19 -7.21
N ASN A 155 0.82 -51.21 -6.51
CA ASN A 155 0.30 -49.98 -7.10
C ASN A 155 1.05 -48.74 -6.62
N CYS A 156 2.00 -48.88 -5.69
CA CYS A 156 2.64 -47.73 -5.08
C CYS A 156 3.67 -47.06 -6.00
N HIS A 157 4.27 -47.80 -6.92
CA HIS A 157 5.19 -47.25 -7.93
C HIS A 157 4.55 -46.16 -8.79
N TYR A 158 3.24 -46.23 -9.06
CA TYR A 158 2.54 -45.16 -9.79
C TYR A 158 2.50 -43.84 -9.02
N ALA A 159 2.36 -43.91 -7.69
CA ALA A 159 2.37 -42.73 -6.84
C ALA A 159 3.78 -42.15 -6.71
N GLU A 160 4.78 -43.01 -6.52
CA GLU A 160 6.20 -42.63 -6.46
C GLU A 160 6.67 -41.97 -7.76
N GLU A 161 6.35 -42.55 -8.92
CA GLU A 161 6.65 -41.96 -10.23
C GLU A 161 5.97 -40.59 -10.41
N ALA A 162 4.72 -40.44 -9.98
CA ALA A 162 4.02 -39.16 -10.04
C ALA A 162 4.67 -38.11 -9.12
N LEU A 163 5.09 -38.49 -7.91
CA LEU A 163 5.80 -37.60 -7.00
C LEU A 163 7.17 -37.18 -7.56
N ALA A 164 7.91 -38.11 -8.17
CA ALA A 164 9.17 -37.82 -8.83
C ALA A 164 8.99 -36.86 -10.02
N GLN A 165 7.95 -37.05 -10.84
CA GLN A 165 7.61 -36.13 -11.93
C GLN A 165 7.26 -34.74 -11.42
N LEU A 166 6.41 -34.65 -10.38
CA LEU A 166 6.07 -33.38 -9.74
C LEU A 166 7.31 -32.69 -9.15
N LYS A 167 8.23 -33.45 -8.56
CA LYS A 167 9.51 -32.89 -8.07
C LYS A 167 10.38 -32.35 -9.21
N GLN A 168 10.41 -33.02 -10.35
CA GLN A 168 11.14 -32.55 -11.53
C GLN A 168 10.51 -31.29 -12.13
N GLU A 169 9.18 -31.22 -12.17
CA GLU A 169 8.43 -30.10 -12.72
C GLU A 169 8.51 -28.85 -11.83
N TYR A 170 8.28 -29.00 -10.53
CA TYR A 170 8.14 -27.88 -9.59
C TYR A 170 9.42 -27.60 -8.77
N GLY A 171 10.46 -28.41 -8.90
CA GLY A 171 11.81 -28.13 -8.41
C GLY A 171 11.87 -27.75 -6.92
N GLY A 172 12.29 -26.52 -6.63
CA GLY A 172 12.46 -26.00 -5.27
C GLY A 172 11.15 -25.72 -4.52
N ASP A 173 10.00 -25.83 -5.19
CA ASP A 173 8.68 -25.53 -4.64
C ASP A 173 7.86 -26.79 -4.31
N PHE A 174 8.37 -27.98 -4.65
CA PHE A 174 7.73 -29.25 -4.32
C PHE A 174 8.67 -30.16 -3.53
N TYR A 175 8.19 -30.70 -2.42
CA TYR A 175 8.92 -31.61 -1.55
C TYR A 175 8.04 -32.82 -1.30
N TYR A 176 8.65 -34.00 -1.24
CA TYR A 176 7.94 -35.19 -0.83
C TYR A 176 8.81 -36.06 0.06
N ILE A 177 8.16 -36.80 0.95
CA ILE A 177 8.78 -37.75 1.88
C ILE A 177 8.09 -39.09 1.70
N GLU A 178 8.88 -40.13 1.48
CA GLU A 178 8.42 -41.50 1.36
C GLU A 178 8.66 -42.26 2.67
N TYR A 179 7.58 -42.79 3.24
CA TYR A 179 7.61 -43.63 4.42
C TYR A 179 7.35 -45.08 4.01
N HIS A 180 8.42 -45.88 3.94
CA HIS A 180 8.32 -47.31 3.68
C HIS A 180 7.76 -48.04 4.91
N TRP A 181 6.64 -48.74 4.74
CA TRP A 181 5.99 -49.49 5.80
C TRP A 181 6.28 -50.99 5.66
N ASN A 182 6.95 -51.54 6.68
CA ASN A 182 7.24 -52.97 6.83
C ASN A 182 8.18 -53.52 5.74
N ASP A 183 8.99 -52.66 5.13
CA ASP A 183 10.05 -53.03 4.20
C ASP A 183 11.22 -52.04 4.27
N ASP A 184 12.34 -52.42 3.67
CA ASP A 184 13.52 -51.57 3.59
C ASP A 184 13.38 -50.57 2.44
N LEU A 185 13.84 -49.34 2.68
CA LEU A 185 13.85 -48.27 1.70
C LEU A 185 14.93 -48.58 0.65
N ASP A 186 14.52 -48.97 -0.56
CA ASP A 186 15.44 -49.18 -1.67
C ASP A 186 15.78 -47.83 -2.32
N VAL A 187 16.76 -47.15 -1.73
CA VAL A 187 17.43 -46.01 -2.37
C VAL A 187 18.26 -46.57 -3.53
N GLY A 188 17.60 -46.80 -4.67
CA GLY A 188 18.25 -47.17 -5.92
C GLY A 188 19.49 -46.29 -6.14
N ALA A 189 20.63 -46.95 -6.38
CA ALA A 189 21.95 -46.33 -6.41
C ALA A 189 21.97 -45.03 -7.24
N ILE A 190 22.42 -43.95 -6.60
CA ILE A 190 22.70 -42.63 -7.20
C ILE A 190 23.76 -42.78 -8.30
#